data_AF-A0A7K4CPI5-F1
#
_entry.id   AF-A0A7K4CPI5-F1
#
_cell.length_a   1.000
_cell.length_b   1.000
_cell.length_c   1.000
_cell.angle_alpha   90.00
_cell.angle_beta   90.00
_cell.angle_gamma   90.00
#
_symmetry.space_group_name_H-M   'P 1'
#
loop_
_entity.id
_entity.type
_entity.pdbx_description
1 polymer ?
#
loop_
_entity_poly.entity_id
_entity_poly.type
_entity_poly.pdbx_seq_one_letter_code
_entity_poly.pdbx_strand_id
1 'polypeptide(L)'
;FTETKDLTRFLDQFREGDKVSRIGSAAMATLLYLSLKIGRGWGENVQLITFGDDVELLQVQDKKGNMSPVIECTGEMRELNLNTVAFYVVEKCKNATGLTAMSVALKIAGEQVKYFPKNNRTGRQNPTMVVLLSDGNPNKGDEEQNIPVNPVPVVKQHLVRDDIVVYTIGIGEADDDVMQRIADLGRGEYFRATNFKELWRFYDILAQKFSIAAKIKTAKK
;
A
#
# COMPACT_ATOMS: atom_id res chain seq x y z
N PHE A 1 -18.48 -14.29 -15.11
CA PHE A 1 -17.75 -14.67 -16.35
C PHE A 1 -17.09 -13.49 -17.08
N THR A 2 -17.50 -12.25 -16.84
CA THR A 2 -16.89 -11.03 -17.42
C THR A 2 -15.64 -10.58 -16.65
N GLU A 3 -15.65 -10.76 -15.33
CA GLU A 3 -14.61 -10.36 -14.38
C GLU A 3 -13.21 -10.96 -14.66
N THR A 4 -13.12 -12.27 -14.92
CA THR A 4 -11.82 -12.94 -15.16
C THR A 4 -11.12 -12.43 -16.42
N LYS A 5 -11.88 -12.01 -17.45
CA LYS A 5 -11.31 -11.51 -18.71
C LYS A 5 -10.63 -10.16 -18.55
N ASP A 6 -11.14 -9.30 -17.68
CA ASP A 6 -10.59 -7.97 -17.44
C ASP A 6 -9.26 -8.04 -16.68
N LEU A 7 -9.15 -8.94 -15.70
CA LEU A 7 -7.89 -9.18 -15.00
C LEU A 7 -6.84 -9.81 -15.93
N THR A 8 -7.21 -10.83 -16.71
CA THR A 8 -6.28 -11.43 -17.68
C THR A 8 -5.80 -10.40 -18.70
N ARG A 9 -6.72 -9.59 -19.25
CA ARG A 9 -6.37 -8.54 -20.22
C ARG A 9 -5.51 -7.43 -19.61
N PHE A 10 -5.68 -7.13 -18.32
CA PHE A 10 -4.80 -6.23 -17.59
C PHE A 10 -3.40 -6.84 -17.46
N LEU A 11 -3.30 -8.10 -17.00
CA LEU A 11 -2.03 -8.81 -16.85
C LEU A 11 -1.28 -8.99 -18.18
N ASP A 12 -2.00 -9.17 -19.30
CA ASP A 12 -1.42 -9.29 -20.64
C ASP A 12 -0.71 -8.01 -21.12
N GLN A 13 -0.95 -6.86 -20.48
CA GLN A 13 -0.25 -5.59 -20.76
C GLN A 13 1.16 -5.55 -20.17
N PHE A 14 1.51 -6.49 -19.29
CA PHE A 14 2.80 -6.54 -18.61
C PHE A 14 3.70 -7.61 -19.24
N ARG A 15 4.28 -7.29 -20.41
CA ARG A 15 5.31 -8.13 -21.04
C ARG A 15 6.70 -7.66 -20.62
N GLU A 16 7.62 -8.61 -20.49
CA GLU A 16 9.01 -8.32 -20.14
C GLU A 16 9.67 -7.44 -21.22
N GLY A 17 10.13 -6.25 -20.85
CA GLY A 17 10.78 -5.29 -21.74
C GLY A 17 9.90 -4.10 -22.18
N ASP A 18 8.59 -4.14 -21.97
CA ASP A 18 7.69 -3.02 -22.32
C ASP A 18 7.74 -1.90 -21.27
N LYS A 19 7.64 -0.64 -21.73
CA LYS A 19 7.42 0.50 -20.84
C LYS A 19 6.01 0.41 -20.24
N VAL A 20 5.94 0.00 -18.99
CA VAL A 20 4.67 -0.08 -18.24
C VAL A 20 4.18 1.33 -17.91
N SER A 21 2.88 1.59 -18.08
CA SER A 21 2.29 2.87 -17.65
C SER A 21 2.44 3.06 -16.13
N ARG A 22 2.50 4.31 -15.65
CA ARG A 22 2.62 4.63 -14.21
C ARG A 22 1.54 3.91 -13.38
N ILE A 23 0.31 4.00 -13.87
CA ILE A 23 -0.88 3.40 -13.27
C ILE A 23 -0.80 1.87 -13.29
N GLY A 24 -0.44 1.27 -14.43
CA GLY A 24 -0.28 -0.19 -14.53
C GLY A 24 0.80 -0.72 -13.59
N SER A 25 1.93 -0.01 -13.49
CA SER A 25 3.04 -0.37 -12.60
C SER A 25 2.60 -0.38 -11.13
N ALA A 26 1.85 0.63 -10.69
CA ALA A 26 1.34 0.73 -9.31
C ALA A 26 0.32 -0.38 -8.99
N ALA A 27 -0.57 -0.69 -9.92
CA ALA A 27 -1.51 -1.79 -9.76
C ALA A 27 -0.82 -3.14 -9.68
N MET A 28 0.08 -3.43 -10.60
CA MET A 28 0.80 -4.69 -10.63
C MET A 28 1.73 -4.84 -9.42
N ALA A 29 2.40 -3.76 -9.00
CA ALA A 29 3.16 -3.69 -7.75
C ALA A 29 2.30 -4.11 -6.54
N THR A 30 1.10 -3.54 -6.44
CA THR A 30 0.15 -3.83 -5.37
C THR A 30 -0.28 -5.29 -5.39
N LEU A 31 -0.65 -5.81 -6.56
CA LEU A 31 -1.06 -7.22 -6.71
C LEU A 31 0.08 -8.19 -6.45
N LEU A 32 1.30 -7.88 -6.88
CA LEU A 32 2.48 -8.69 -6.59
C LEU A 32 2.79 -8.70 -5.10
N TYR A 33 2.81 -7.54 -4.45
CA TYR A 33 3.02 -7.44 -3.00
C TYR A 33 2.00 -8.27 -2.23
N LEU A 34 0.72 -8.11 -2.57
CA LEU A 34 -0.36 -8.89 -2.00
C LEU A 34 -0.16 -10.38 -2.27
N SER A 35 0.09 -10.79 -3.51
CA SER A 35 0.31 -12.20 -3.85
C SER A 35 1.49 -12.83 -3.08
N LEU A 36 2.57 -12.09 -2.87
CA LEU A 36 3.76 -12.56 -2.15
C LEU A 36 3.53 -12.65 -0.63
N LYS A 37 2.83 -11.66 -0.04
CA LYS A 37 2.52 -11.65 1.39
C LYS A 37 1.41 -12.64 1.75
N ILE A 38 0.40 -12.73 0.90
CA ILE A 38 -0.75 -13.63 1.04
C ILE A 38 -0.35 -15.08 0.72
N GLY A 39 0.47 -15.27 -0.33
CA GLY A 39 1.00 -16.56 -0.76
C GLY A 39 1.82 -17.28 0.32
N ARG A 40 2.56 -16.53 1.14
CA ARG A 40 3.39 -17.08 2.22
C ARG A 40 2.59 -17.45 3.48
N GLY A 41 1.34 -16.97 3.64
CA GLY A 41 0.42 -17.40 4.70
C GLY A 41 0.71 -16.85 6.09
N TRP A 42 1.29 -15.65 6.19
CA TRP A 42 1.83 -15.13 7.45
C TRP A 42 0.81 -14.51 8.41
N GLY A 43 -0.49 -14.52 8.08
CA GLY A 43 -1.52 -13.93 8.93
C GLY A 43 -1.48 -12.40 9.01
N GLU A 44 -0.78 -11.75 8.08
CA GLU A 44 -0.77 -10.29 7.96
C GLU A 44 -2.14 -9.82 7.49
N ASN A 45 -2.61 -8.67 7.97
CA ASN A 45 -3.81 -8.02 7.44
C ASN A 45 -3.39 -6.78 6.67
N VAL A 46 -4.15 -6.41 5.65
CA VAL A 46 -3.82 -5.30 4.77
C VAL A 46 -4.95 -4.28 4.75
N GLN A 47 -4.61 -3.01 4.56
CA GLN A 47 -5.54 -1.95 4.17
C GLN A 47 -5.05 -1.41 2.83
N LEU A 48 -5.97 -1.07 1.93
CA LEU A 48 -5.63 -0.49 0.63
C LEU A 48 -6.29 0.89 0.51
N ILE A 49 -5.45 1.91 0.30
CA ILE A 49 -5.87 3.29 0.08
C ILE A 49 -5.42 3.68 -1.32
N THR A 50 -6.36 4.13 -2.14
CA THR A 50 -6.06 4.75 -3.44
C THR A 50 -6.29 6.24 -3.35
N PHE A 51 -5.48 7.02 -4.06
CA PHE A 51 -5.61 8.46 -4.10
C PHE A 51 -5.40 8.98 -5.52
N GLY A 52 -6.25 9.91 -5.92
CA GLY A 52 -6.16 10.70 -7.15
C GLY A 52 -6.69 12.09 -6.84
N ASP A 53 -7.81 12.45 -7.48
CA ASP A 53 -8.63 13.59 -7.05
C ASP A 53 -9.22 13.35 -5.64
N ASP A 54 -9.82 12.18 -5.43
CA ASP A 54 -10.32 11.77 -4.12
C ASP A 54 -9.44 10.69 -3.50
N VAL A 55 -9.58 10.52 -2.18
CA VAL A 55 -8.94 9.44 -1.43
C VAL A 55 -10.00 8.43 -1.00
N GLU A 56 -9.75 7.17 -1.34
CA GLU A 56 -10.66 6.08 -1.05
C GLU A 56 -9.94 4.96 -0.31
N LEU A 57 -10.61 4.46 0.73
CA LEU A 57 -10.18 3.29 1.50
C LEU A 57 -11.05 2.10 1.08
N LEU A 58 -10.44 1.06 0.54
CA LEU A 58 -11.14 -0.16 0.18
C LEU A 58 -11.77 -0.79 1.44
N GLN A 59 -13.07 -1.05 1.35
CA GLN A 59 -13.81 -1.79 2.35
C GLN A 59 -14.15 -3.18 1.80
N VAL A 60 -13.95 -4.21 2.62
CA VAL A 60 -14.33 -5.60 2.31
C VAL A 60 -15.30 -6.11 3.36
N GLN A 61 -16.09 -7.13 3.01
CA GLN A 61 -17.00 -7.75 3.95
C GLN A 61 -16.22 -8.67 4.91
N ASP A 62 -16.40 -8.47 6.22
CA ASP A 62 -15.86 -9.34 7.25
C ASP A 62 -16.68 -10.64 7.38
N LYS A 63 -16.21 -11.59 8.20
CA LYS A 63 -16.89 -12.87 8.44
C LYS A 63 -18.29 -12.74 9.04
N LYS A 64 -18.63 -11.58 9.60
CA LYS A 64 -19.93 -11.27 10.20
C LYS A 64 -20.84 -10.52 9.23
N GLY A 65 -20.40 -10.26 8.00
CA GLY A 65 -21.15 -9.55 6.99
C GLY A 65 -21.01 -8.02 7.04
N ASN A 66 -20.19 -7.46 7.92
CA ASN A 66 -20.00 -6.01 8.05
C ASN A 66 -18.91 -5.50 7.11
N MET A 67 -19.00 -4.25 6.69
CA MET A 67 -17.92 -3.59 5.95
C MET A 67 -16.75 -3.26 6.88
N SER A 68 -15.54 -3.61 6.46
CA SER A 68 -14.30 -3.42 7.20
C SER A 68 -13.19 -2.90 6.28
N PRO A 69 -12.35 -1.95 6.73
CA PRO A 69 -11.17 -1.54 5.97
C PRO A 69 -10.06 -2.60 5.99
N VAL A 70 -10.14 -3.55 6.92
CA VAL A 70 -9.12 -4.57 7.13
C VAL A 70 -9.38 -5.78 6.27
N ILE A 71 -8.44 -6.05 5.38
CA ILE A 71 -8.47 -7.15 4.42
C ILE A 71 -7.71 -8.34 5.03
N GLU A 72 -8.48 -9.34 5.48
CA GLU A 72 -7.91 -10.58 5.98
C GLU A 72 -7.29 -11.38 4.84
N CYS A 73 -5.98 -11.63 4.94
CA CYS A 73 -5.21 -12.35 3.94
C CYS A 73 -5.09 -13.86 4.22
N THR A 74 -5.81 -14.35 5.22
CA THR A 74 -5.75 -15.74 5.68
C THR A 74 -7.14 -16.27 6.00
N GLY A 75 -7.28 -17.59 6.06
CA GLY A 75 -8.55 -18.25 6.32
C GLY A 75 -9.47 -18.28 5.10
N GLU A 76 -10.74 -18.58 5.34
CA GLU A 76 -11.74 -18.86 4.30
C GLU A 76 -12.02 -17.68 3.37
N MET A 77 -11.91 -16.45 3.88
CA MET A 77 -12.17 -15.23 3.10
C MET A 77 -11.01 -14.81 2.19
N ARG A 78 -9.86 -15.52 2.25
CA ARG A 78 -8.62 -15.13 1.56
C ARG A 78 -8.80 -14.96 0.06
N GLU A 79 -9.40 -15.95 -0.62
CA GLU A 79 -9.54 -15.94 -2.08
C GLU A 79 -10.50 -14.84 -2.54
N LEU A 80 -11.62 -14.69 -1.83
CA LEU A 80 -12.58 -13.62 -2.07
C LEU A 80 -11.92 -12.24 -1.91
N ASN A 81 -11.21 -12.02 -0.81
CA ASN A 81 -10.52 -10.76 -0.54
C ASN A 81 -9.45 -10.44 -1.58
N LEU A 82 -8.68 -11.45 -2.01
CA LEU A 82 -7.70 -11.30 -3.10
C LEU A 82 -8.35 -10.84 -4.40
N ASN A 83 -9.45 -11.47 -4.78
CA ASN A 83 -10.19 -11.11 -5.99
C ASN A 83 -10.77 -9.68 -5.87
N THR A 84 -11.38 -9.35 -4.73
CA THR A 84 -11.92 -8.01 -4.47
C THR A 84 -10.85 -6.94 -4.60
N VAL A 85 -9.66 -7.16 -4.04
CA VAL A 85 -8.55 -6.21 -4.18
C VAL A 85 -8.09 -6.11 -5.64
N ALA A 86 -7.97 -7.24 -6.34
CA ALA A 86 -7.58 -7.26 -7.74
C ALA A 86 -8.52 -6.43 -8.62
N PHE A 87 -9.83 -6.63 -8.46
CA PHE A 87 -10.83 -5.86 -9.20
C PHE A 87 -10.79 -4.38 -8.84
N TYR A 88 -10.74 -4.07 -7.55
CA TYR A 88 -10.69 -2.69 -7.07
C TYR A 88 -9.49 -1.93 -7.65
N VAL A 89 -8.29 -2.53 -7.60
CA VAL A 89 -7.06 -1.93 -8.11
C VAL A 89 -7.16 -1.68 -9.62
N VAL A 90 -7.64 -2.66 -10.40
CA VAL A 90 -7.81 -2.52 -11.85
C VAL A 90 -8.85 -1.45 -12.20
N GLU A 91 -9.95 -1.39 -11.46
CA GLU A 91 -11.01 -0.39 -11.66
C GLU A 91 -10.49 1.03 -11.38
N LYS A 92 -9.82 1.24 -10.24
CA LYS A 92 -9.25 2.55 -9.89
C LYS A 92 -8.20 3.02 -10.88
N CYS A 93 -7.44 2.08 -11.45
CA CYS A 93 -6.50 2.38 -12.51
C CYS A 93 -7.15 2.89 -13.79
N LYS A 94 -8.31 2.36 -14.19
CA LYS A 94 -9.03 2.82 -15.38
C LYS A 94 -9.58 4.24 -15.22
N ASN A 95 -9.89 4.63 -13.98
CA ASN A 95 -10.55 5.90 -13.65
C ASN A 95 -9.60 6.96 -13.06
N ALA A 96 -8.28 6.73 -13.09
CA ALA A 96 -7.30 7.62 -12.48
C ALA A 96 -7.31 9.00 -13.16
N THR A 97 -7.39 10.06 -12.36
CA THR A 97 -7.39 11.46 -12.79
C THR A 97 -6.01 12.09 -12.60
N GLY A 98 -5.81 13.33 -13.09
CA GLY A 98 -4.53 14.05 -12.98
C GLY A 98 -4.26 14.73 -11.63
N LEU A 99 -5.17 14.63 -10.66
CA LEU A 99 -4.99 15.19 -9.32
C LEU A 99 -4.40 14.13 -8.37
N THR A 100 -3.73 14.59 -7.32
CA THR A 100 -2.94 13.73 -6.43
C THR A 100 -3.02 14.23 -4.98
N ALA A 101 -4.04 13.75 -4.26
CA ALA A 101 -4.32 14.04 -2.86
C ALA A 101 -3.46 13.20 -1.87
N MET A 102 -2.14 13.18 -2.07
CA MET A 102 -1.21 12.34 -1.30
C MET A 102 -1.24 12.65 0.20
N SER A 103 -1.27 13.92 0.59
CA SER A 103 -1.32 14.34 1.99
C SER A 103 -2.56 13.79 2.70
N VAL A 104 -3.72 13.85 2.05
CA VAL A 104 -4.97 13.32 2.59
C VAL A 104 -4.86 11.80 2.77
N ALA A 105 -4.27 11.09 1.81
CA ALA A 105 -4.04 9.65 1.89
C ALA A 105 -3.10 9.25 3.03
N LEU A 106 -2.01 9.98 3.25
CA LEU A 106 -1.06 9.71 4.34
C LEU A 106 -1.68 9.96 5.72
N LYS A 107 -2.51 10.99 5.86
CA LYS A 107 -3.29 11.21 7.09
C LYS A 107 -4.24 10.04 7.35
N ILE A 108 -5.03 9.65 6.35
CA ILE A 108 -5.96 8.53 6.46
C ILE A 108 -5.20 7.25 6.83
N ALA A 109 -4.06 6.96 6.19
CA ALA A 109 -3.25 5.79 6.53
C ALA A 109 -2.85 5.76 8.01
N GLY A 110 -2.40 6.89 8.58
CA GLY A 110 -2.06 7.00 10.00
C GLY A 110 -3.26 6.79 10.94
N GLU A 111 -4.43 7.30 10.55
CA GLU A 111 -5.68 7.15 11.32
C GLU A 111 -6.24 5.73 11.24
N GLN A 112 -6.03 5.04 10.13
CA GLN A 112 -6.60 3.72 9.87
C GLN A 112 -5.82 2.56 10.53
N VAL A 113 -4.57 2.80 10.93
CA VAL A 113 -3.74 1.83 11.68
C VAL A 113 -4.48 1.25 12.90
N LYS A 114 -5.30 2.06 13.58
CA LYS A 114 -6.01 1.64 14.79
C LYS A 114 -7.02 0.50 14.56
N TYR A 115 -7.48 0.30 13.32
CA TYR A 115 -8.46 -0.74 12.98
C TYR A 115 -7.83 -2.12 12.77
N PHE A 116 -6.51 -2.22 12.63
CA PHE A 116 -5.87 -3.53 12.58
C PHE A 116 -6.10 -4.30 13.90
N PRO A 117 -6.37 -5.61 13.81
CA PRO A 117 -6.57 -6.42 15.01
C PRO A 117 -5.29 -6.47 15.83
N LYS A 118 -5.47 -6.41 17.15
CA LYS A 118 -4.38 -6.59 18.11
C LYS A 118 -3.85 -8.01 18.00
N ASN A 119 -2.57 -8.17 18.33
CA ASN A 119 -1.92 -9.46 18.38
C ASN A 119 -2.51 -10.32 19.50
N ASN A 120 -3.11 -11.46 19.16
CA ASN A 120 -3.76 -12.36 20.11
C ASN A 120 -2.85 -12.86 21.24
N ARG A 121 -1.52 -12.91 21.03
CA ARG A 121 -0.56 -13.38 22.03
C ARG A 121 -0.09 -12.28 22.99
N THR A 122 -0.08 -11.03 22.56
CA THR A 122 0.47 -9.91 23.36
C THR A 122 -0.55 -8.87 23.77
N GLY A 123 -1.74 -8.88 23.17
CA GLY A 123 -2.78 -7.87 23.38
C GLY A 123 -2.43 -6.48 22.84
N ARG A 124 -1.29 -6.33 22.16
CA ARG A 124 -0.80 -5.06 21.61
C ARG A 124 -1.02 -4.97 20.10
N GLN A 125 -1.04 -3.75 19.57
CA GLN A 125 -0.98 -3.48 18.13
C GLN A 125 0.30 -4.12 17.55
N ASN A 126 0.18 -4.78 16.40
CA ASN A 126 1.35 -5.19 15.65
C ASN A 126 1.99 -3.95 15.01
N PRO A 127 3.32 -3.93 14.80
CA PRO A 127 3.93 -2.89 13.99
C PRO A 127 3.30 -2.84 12.59
N THR A 128 3.04 -1.63 12.09
CA THR A 128 2.43 -1.37 10.80
C THR A 128 3.46 -0.83 9.82
N MET A 129 3.49 -1.44 8.64
CA MET A 129 4.23 -0.93 7.50
C MET A 129 3.28 -0.15 6.60
N VAL A 130 3.60 1.12 6.33
CA VAL A 130 2.94 1.92 5.30
C VAL A 130 3.84 1.93 4.08
N VAL A 131 3.29 1.57 2.92
CA VAL A 131 4.02 1.58 1.64
C VAL A 131 3.32 2.56 0.71
N LEU A 132 3.97 3.68 0.40
CA LEU A 132 3.47 4.70 -0.51
C LEU A 132 4.03 4.44 -1.91
N LEU A 133 3.16 4.23 -2.89
CA LEU A 133 3.53 4.14 -4.31
C LEU A 133 3.10 5.44 -4.99
N SER A 134 4.04 6.22 -5.52
CA SER A 134 3.73 7.52 -6.13
C SER A 134 4.86 8.02 -7.04
N ASP A 135 4.60 9.06 -7.83
CA ASP A 135 5.59 9.87 -8.51
C ASP A 135 6.03 11.10 -7.67
N GLY A 136 5.60 11.23 -6.42
CA GLY A 136 6.12 12.26 -5.51
C GLY A 136 5.61 13.68 -5.77
N ASN A 137 4.63 13.87 -6.68
CA ASN A 137 4.12 15.19 -7.06
C ASN A 137 2.69 15.45 -6.55
N PRO A 138 2.49 15.71 -5.25
CA PRO A 138 1.18 16.06 -4.73
C PRO A 138 0.74 17.44 -5.24
N ASN A 139 -0.51 17.54 -5.69
CA ASN A 139 -1.09 18.79 -6.19
C ASN A 139 -2.45 19.13 -5.58
N LYS A 140 -2.94 18.30 -4.63
CA LYS A 140 -4.21 18.53 -3.91
C LYS A 140 -4.06 18.27 -2.41
N GLY A 141 -4.60 19.19 -1.62
CA GLY A 141 -4.79 19.07 -0.17
C GLY A 141 -6.28 18.98 0.16
N ASP A 142 -6.65 19.28 1.40
CA ASP A 142 -8.05 19.41 1.83
C ASP A 142 -8.14 20.63 2.75
N GLU A 143 -8.63 21.75 2.21
CA GLU A 143 -8.72 23.01 2.95
C GLU A 143 -9.73 22.94 4.09
N GLU A 144 -10.84 22.21 3.92
CA GLU A 144 -11.88 22.05 4.94
C GLU A 144 -11.35 21.31 6.17
N GLN A 145 -10.45 20.34 5.95
CA GLN A 145 -9.78 19.58 7.02
C GLN A 145 -8.41 20.16 7.41
N ASN A 146 -8.03 21.31 6.85
CA ASN A 146 -6.73 21.96 7.08
C ASN A 146 -5.53 21.03 6.77
N ILE A 147 -5.62 20.25 5.69
CA ILE A 147 -4.59 19.33 5.20
C ILE A 147 -3.83 20.02 4.06
N PRO A 148 -2.52 20.31 4.22
CA PRO A 148 -1.75 20.97 3.18
C PRO A 148 -1.44 20.04 2.00
N VAL A 149 -1.15 20.61 0.83
CA VAL A 149 -0.65 19.86 -0.34
C VAL A 149 0.70 19.19 -0.02
N ASN A 150 1.55 19.84 0.79
CA ASN A 150 2.84 19.28 1.20
C ASN A 150 2.65 18.11 2.19
N PRO A 151 3.13 16.89 1.87
CA PRO A 151 2.92 15.69 2.70
C PRO A 151 3.82 15.64 3.94
N VAL A 152 4.94 16.36 3.95
CA VAL A 152 5.93 16.34 5.04
C VAL A 152 5.34 16.64 6.43
N PRO A 153 4.57 17.73 6.66
CA PRO A 153 3.93 17.98 7.95
C PRO A 153 2.93 16.88 8.34
N VAL A 154 2.19 16.33 7.37
CA VAL A 154 1.22 15.27 7.63
C VAL A 154 1.90 13.99 8.11
N VAL A 155 3.00 13.59 7.46
CA VAL A 155 3.80 12.43 7.89
C VAL A 155 4.29 12.62 9.32
N LYS A 156 4.85 13.79 9.65
CA LYS A 156 5.32 14.11 11.00
C LYS A 156 4.23 13.97 12.06
N GLN A 157 3.02 14.42 11.74
CA GLN A 157 1.91 14.43 12.68
C GLN A 157 1.24 13.06 12.83
N HIS A 158 1.09 12.29 11.75
CA HIS A 158 0.23 11.10 11.73
C HIS A 158 0.99 9.77 11.64
N LEU A 159 2.23 9.77 11.15
CA LEU A 159 2.97 8.55 10.81
C LEU A 159 4.29 8.38 11.58
N VAL A 160 4.82 9.43 12.21
CA VAL A 160 6.03 9.34 13.05
C VAL A 160 5.67 8.80 14.44
N ARG A 161 5.58 7.47 14.54
CA ARG A 161 5.24 6.72 15.77
C ARG A 161 6.01 5.41 15.86
N ASP A 162 6.36 4.94 17.05
CA ASP A 162 7.19 3.73 17.27
C ASP A 162 6.67 2.42 16.68
N ASP A 163 5.38 2.35 16.39
CA ASP A 163 4.72 1.22 15.79
C ASP A 163 4.53 1.34 14.27
N ILE A 164 4.94 2.46 13.64
CA ILE A 164 4.78 2.69 12.20
C ILE A 164 6.15 2.86 11.53
N VAL A 165 6.28 2.27 10.34
CA VAL A 165 7.40 2.49 9.42
C VAL A 165 6.85 2.83 8.04
N VAL A 166 7.34 3.91 7.42
CA VAL A 166 6.87 4.36 6.09
C VAL A 166 7.94 4.11 5.04
N TYR A 167 7.61 3.30 4.05
CA TYR A 167 8.40 3.08 2.85
C TYR A 167 7.78 3.84 1.68
N THR A 168 8.61 4.35 0.78
CA THR A 168 8.17 5.04 -0.41
C THR A 168 8.74 4.36 -1.66
N ILE A 169 7.92 4.23 -2.69
CA ILE A 169 8.28 3.62 -3.96
C ILE A 169 7.97 4.64 -5.05
N GLY A 170 9.03 5.16 -5.66
CA GLY A 170 8.97 6.11 -6.77
C GLY A 170 8.68 5.37 -8.06
N ILE A 171 7.61 5.76 -8.76
CA ILE A 171 7.22 5.17 -10.05
C ILE A 171 7.25 6.24 -11.14
N GLY A 172 7.87 5.93 -12.28
CA GLY A 172 7.96 6.86 -13.40
C GLY A 172 8.91 8.03 -13.14
N GLU A 173 8.46 9.25 -13.42
CA GLU A 173 9.20 10.50 -13.18
C GLU A 173 9.03 10.95 -11.73
N ALA A 174 9.47 10.10 -10.79
CA ALA A 174 9.31 10.35 -9.38
C ALA A 174 10.18 11.53 -8.89
N ASP A 175 9.60 12.39 -8.05
CA ASP A 175 10.34 13.36 -7.23
C ASP A 175 11.05 12.60 -6.10
N ASP A 176 12.32 12.29 -6.34
CA ASP A 176 13.16 11.52 -5.42
C ASP A 176 13.33 12.24 -4.07
N ASP A 177 13.39 13.58 -4.06
CA ASP A 177 13.64 14.37 -2.85
C ASP A 177 12.43 14.31 -1.91
N VAL A 178 11.23 14.51 -2.44
CA VAL A 178 9.98 14.40 -1.66
C VAL A 178 9.80 12.97 -1.16
N MET A 179 10.00 11.97 -2.02
CA MET A 179 9.81 10.56 -1.68
C MET A 179 10.81 10.06 -0.64
N GLN A 180 12.09 10.43 -0.76
CA GLN A 180 13.12 10.15 0.23
C GLN A 180 12.79 10.83 1.57
N ARG A 181 12.38 12.10 1.53
CA ARG A 181 12.06 12.85 2.75
C ARG A 181 10.90 12.23 3.55
N ILE A 182 9.88 11.71 2.88
CA ILE A 182 8.76 11.01 3.51
C ILE A 182 9.26 9.71 4.18
N ALA A 183 10.06 8.91 3.47
CA ALA A 183 10.60 7.65 3.99
C ALA A 183 11.49 7.88 5.23
N ASP A 184 12.40 8.86 5.16
CA ASP A 184 13.32 9.20 6.25
C ASP A 184 12.55 9.57 7.53
N LEU A 185 11.51 10.42 7.39
CA LEU A 185 10.66 10.80 8.52
C LEU A 185 9.94 9.59 9.12
N GLY A 186 9.44 8.70 8.27
CA GLY A 186 8.81 7.45 8.67
C GLY A 186 9.78 6.34 9.07
N ARG A 187 11.09 6.60 9.14
CA ARG A 187 12.17 5.63 9.48
C ARG A 187 12.18 4.40 8.57
N GLY A 188 11.74 4.54 7.32
CA GLY A 188 11.81 3.50 6.30
C GLY A 188 12.86 3.79 5.24
N GLU A 189 12.67 3.21 4.07
CA GLU A 189 13.57 3.35 2.92
C GLU A 189 12.77 3.81 1.70
N TYR A 190 13.39 4.67 0.88
CA TYR A 190 12.91 5.01 -0.45
C TYR A 190 13.51 4.07 -1.50
N PHE A 191 12.69 3.68 -2.46
CA PHE A 191 13.12 2.91 -3.62
C PHE A 191 12.55 3.50 -4.91
N ARG A 192 13.42 3.80 -5.87
CA ARG A 192 13.01 4.20 -7.22
C ARG A 192 12.90 2.97 -8.10
N ALA A 193 11.69 2.70 -8.62
CA ALA A 193 11.47 1.63 -9.58
C ALA A 193 11.55 2.17 -11.01
N THR A 194 12.65 1.89 -11.72
CA THR A 194 12.79 2.31 -13.13
C THR A 194 12.17 1.32 -14.12
N ASN A 195 11.94 0.08 -13.68
CA ASN A 195 11.35 -0.99 -14.47
C ASN A 195 10.67 -2.04 -13.60
N PHE A 196 9.89 -2.93 -14.23
CA PHE A 196 9.13 -3.98 -13.56
C PHE A 196 10.01 -4.94 -12.73
N LYS A 197 11.20 -5.28 -13.23
CA LYS A 197 12.11 -6.22 -12.57
C LYS A 197 12.66 -5.66 -11.25
N GLU A 198 12.99 -4.37 -11.23
CA GLU A 198 13.42 -3.67 -10.01
C GLU A 198 12.32 -3.60 -8.97
N LEU A 199 11.10 -3.28 -9.40
CA LEU A 199 9.92 -3.27 -8.55
C LEU A 199 9.66 -4.65 -7.91
N TRP A 200 9.69 -5.71 -8.71
CA TRP A 200 9.54 -7.09 -8.23
C TRP A 200 10.65 -7.47 -7.22
N ARG A 201 11.91 -7.14 -7.52
CA ARG A 201 13.05 -7.42 -6.65
C ARG A 201 12.95 -6.68 -5.31
N PHE A 202 12.52 -5.42 -5.32
CA PHE A 202 12.32 -4.64 -4.10
C PHE A 202 11.28 -5.29 -3.19
N TYR A 203 10.16 -5.77 -3.74
CA TYR A 203 9.14 -6.44 -2.95
C TYR A 203 9.61 -7.77 -2.35
N ASP A 204 10.44 -8.53 -3.07
CA ASP A 204 11.03 -9.74 -2.49
C ASP A 204 12.00 -9.41 -1.34
N ILE A 205 12.82 -8.35 -1.48
CA ILE A 205 13.70 -7.85 -0.41
C ILE A 205 12.88 -7.38 0.80
N LEU A 206 11.82 -6.58 0.60
CA LEU A 206 10.96 -6.11 1.69
C LEU A 206 10.32 -7.27 2.44
N ALA A 207 9.80 -8.26 1.72
CA ALA A 207 9.21 -9.44 2.34
C ALA A 207 10.24 -10.21 3.20
N GLN A 208 11.50 -10.28 2.77
CA GLN A 208 12.60 -10.87 3.54
C GLN A 208 13.02 -10.01 4.74
N LYS A 209 13.16 -8.68 4.59
CA LYS A 209 13.56 -7.77 5.68
C LYS A 209 12.54 -7.75 6.83
N PHE A 210 11.25 -7.73 6.51
CA PHE A 210 10.19 -7.78 7.53
C PHE A 210 10.24 -9.09 8.34
N SER A 211 10.56 -10.21 7.66
CA SER A 211 10.76 -11.53 8.27
C SER A 211 11.84 -11.51 9.35
N ILE A 212 12.95 -10.82 9.09
CA ILE A 212 14.09 -10.74 9.98
C ILE A 212 13.76 -9.83 11.17
N ALA A 213 13.15 -8.66 10.92
CA ALA A 213 12.74 -7.73 11.98
C ALA A 213 11.72 -8.35 12.96
N ALA A 214 10.77 -9.14 12.45
CA ALA A 214 9.80 -9.86 13.26
C ALA A 214 10.45 -10.95 14.13
N LYS A 215 11.44 -11.70 13.58
CA LYS A 215 12.21 -12.73 14.30
C LYS A 215 13.13 -12.16 15.37
N ILE A 216 13.80 -11.04 15.10
CA ILE A 216 14.69 -10.37 16.06
C ILE A 216 13.91 -9.85 17.28
N LYS A 217 12.67 -9.35 17.09
CA LYS A 217 11.79 -8.96 18.22
C LYS A 217 11.26 -10.14 19.03
N THR A 218 11.18 -11.35 18.46
CA THR A 218 10.75 -12.56 19.19
C THR A 218 11.89 -13.21 19.98
N ALA A 219 13.14 -13.06 19.53
CA ALA A 219 14.33 -13.61 20.20
C ALA A 219 14.81 -12.79 21.41
N LYS A 220 14.32 -11.55 21.60
CA LYS A 220 14.62 -10.68 22.75
C LYS A 220 13.56 -10.77 23.87
N LYS A 221 12.82 -11.87 23.95
CA LYS A 221 11.86 -12.16 25.03
C LYS A 221 12.27 -13.39 25.80
#